data_AF-A0AAW2Z3R1-F1
#
_entry.id   AF-A0AAW2Z3R1-F1
#
_cell.length_a   1.000
_cell.length_b   1.000
_cell.length_c   1.000
_cell.angle_alpha   90.00
_cell.angle_beta   90.00
_cell.angle_gamma   90.00
#
_symmetry.space_group_name_H-M   'P 1'
#
loop_
_entity.id
_entity.type
_entity.pdbx_description
1 polymer ?
#
loop_
_entity_poly.entity_id
_entity_poly.type
_entity_poly.pdbx_seq_one_letter_code
_entity_poly.pdbx_strand_id
1 'polypeptide(L)'
;MYCDEKKDKEKEDEISKHRTRICDELNLKCPGCSASFFDFDGCMALTCASCQVCFCGFCLLNCGADAHPHVQICSLNQSKSYFAPFSVFEQVQQVRRGEKIIQYLKQISNVEVRIEVLKACERDLKDLNIVIDQREVQAC
;
A
#
# COMPACT_ATOMS: atom_id res chain seq x y z
N MET A 1 13.18 6.24 37.04
CA MET A 1 11.94 5.45 37.30
C MET A 1 10.72 6.12 36.68
N TYR A 2 10.17 7.23 37.19
CA TYR A 2 8.95 7.83 36.57
C TYR A 2 9.14 8.40 35.14
N CYS A 3 10.35 8.83 34.79
CA CYS A 3 10.65 9.38 33.46
C CYS A 3 10.93 8.31 32.39
N ASP A 4 11.30 7.09 32.81
CA ASP A 4 11.66 6.00 31.91
C ASP A 4 10.37 5.31 31.40
N GLU A 5 9.44 5.03 32.32
CA GLU A 5 8.10 4.51 32.01
C GLU A 5 7.30 5.42 31.07
N LYS A 6 7.48 6.75 31.21
CA LYS A 6 6.82 7.73 30.35
C LYS A 6 7.36 7.69 28.91
N LYS A 7 8.68 7.52 28.75
CA LYS A 7 9.34 7.44 27.43
C LYS A 7 8.98 6.15 26.70
N ASP A 8 8.88 5.03 27.42
CA ASP A 8 8.48 3.75 26.84
C ASP A 8 7.05 3.81 26.31
N LYS A 9 6.14 4.42 27.07
CA LYS A 9 4.75 4.63 26.63
C LYS A 9 4.65 5.54 25.40
N GLU A 10 5.37 6.65 25.37
CA GLU A 10 5.39 7.56 24.21
C GLU A 10 5.90 6.85 22.94
N LYS A 11 6.89 5.95 23.09
CA LYS A 11 7.40 5.12 21.99
C LYS A 11 6.36 4.12 21.50
N GLU A 12 5.67 3.42 22.41
CA GLU A 12 4.60 2.48 22.07
C GLU A 12 3.44 3.15 21.33
N ASP A 13 3.03 4.34 21.79
CA ASP A 13 1.96 5.12 21.16
C ASP A 13 2.34 5.53 19.72
N GLU A 14 3.58 5.97 19.50
CA GLU A 14 4.08 6.28 18.15
C GLU A 14 4.15 5.03 17.26
N ILE A 15 4.58 3.87 17.78
CA ILE A 15 4.57 2.60 17.03
C ILE A 15 3.14 2.24 16.61
N SER A 16 2.18 2.31 17.54
CA SER A 16 0.77 1.98 17.29
C SER A 16 0.13 2.88 16.22
N LYS A 17 0.42 4.18 16.29
CA LYS A 17 -0.02 5.17 15.31
C LYS A 17 0.53 4.88 13.91
N HIS A 18 1.82 4.59 13.79
CA HIS A 18 2.44 4.25 12.50
C HIS A 18 1.94 2.91 11.95
N ARG A 19 1.79 1.89 12.80
CA ARG A 19 1.20 0.59 12.42
C ARG A 19 -0.20 0.79 11.85
N THR A 20 -1.05 1.53 12.55
CA THR A 20 -2.43 1.80 12.10
C THR A 20 -2.45 2.44 10.71
N ARG A 21 -1.55 3.40 10.46
CA ARG A 21 -1.41 4.02 9.14
C ARG A 21 -0.94 3.03 8.07
N ILE A 22 0.02 2.16 8.38
CA ILE A 22 0.48 1.14 7.41
C ILE A 22 -0.65 0.14 7.11
N CYS A 23 -1.37 -0.35 8.12
CA CYS A 23 -2.53 -1.23 7.91
C CYS A 23 -3.58 -0.60 7.00
N ASP A 24 -3.79 0.72 7.12
CA ASP A 24 -4.69 1.46 6.24
C ASP A 24 -4.20 1.47 4.77
N GLU A 25 -2.89 1.59 4.56
CA GLU A 25 -2.24 1.58 3.24
C GLU A 25 -2.16 0.18 2.60
N LEU A 26 -2.30 -0.88 3.39
CA LEU A 26 -2.36 -2.25 2.88
C LEU A 26 -3.68 -2.54 2.15
N ASN A 27 -4.73 -1.77 2.46
CA ASN A 27 -6.01 -1.90 1.78
C ASN A 27 -5.96 -1.26 0.40
N LEU A 28 -6.50 -1.97 -0.60
CA LEU A 28 -6.72 -1.41 -1.92
C LEU A 28 -7.90 -0.44 -1.86
N LYS A 29 -7.66 0.80 -2.28
CA LYS A 29 -8.61 1.90 -2.14
C LYS A 29 -8.81 2.67 -3.43
N CYS A 30 -10.04 3.09 -3.65
CA CYS A 30 -10.40 4.01 -4.72
C CYS A 30 -9.59 5.32 -4.58
N PRO A 31 -8.92 5.80 -5.64
CA PRO A 31 -8.15 7.04 -5.57
C PRO A 31 -9.02 8.31 -5.49
N GLY A 32 -10.33 8.21 -5.74
CA GLY A 32 -11.27 9.32 -5.64
C GLY A 32 -11.91 9.49 -4.26
N CYS A 33 -12.36 8.39 -3.64
CA CYS A 33 -13.14 8.45 -2.39
C CYS A 33 -12.58 7.59 -1.24
N SER A 34 -11.45 6.91 -1.45
CA SER A 34 -10.80 6.03 -0.48
C SER A 34 -11.60 4.80 -0.03
N ALA A 35 -12.75 4.52 -0.65
CA ALA A 35 -13.48 3.27 -0.42
C ALA A 35 -12.64 2.06 -0.82
N SER A 36 -12.62 1.03 0.02
CA SER A 36 -11.95 -0.22 -0.27
C SER A 36 -12.62 -0.95 -1.44
N PHE A 37 -11.82 -1.65 -2.25
CA PHE A 37 -12.33 -2.49 -3.34
C PHE A 37 -11.58 -3.82 -3.36
N PHE A 38 -12.31 -4.89 -3.67
CA PHE A 38 -11.80 -6.27 -3.67
C PHE A 38 -12.21 -7.06 -4.91
N ASP A 39 -13.22 -6.58 -5.63
CA ASP A 39 -13.78 -7.30 -6.78
C ASP A 39 -12.95 -7.00 -8.03
N PHE A 40 -12.24 -8.03 -8.51
CA PHE A 40 -11.51 -8.02 -9.76
C PHE A 40 -12.12 -9.04 -10.72
N ASP A 41 -12.68 -8.57 -11.82
CA ASP A 41 -13.35 -9.37 -12.85
C ASP A 41 -12.46 -9.71 -14.05
N GLY A 42 -11.18 -9.30 -14.00
CA GLY A 42 -10.22 -9.46 -15.09
C GLY A 42 -9.92 -8.17 -15.84
N CYS A 43 -10.80 -7.17 -15.84
CA CYS A 43 -10.54 -5.89 -16.50
C CYS A 43 -9.73 -4.95 -15.59
N MET A 44 -8.63 -4.40 -16.12
CA MET A 44 -7.78 -3.45 -15.39
C MET A 44 -8.26 -2.00 -15.50
N ALA A 45 -9.40 -1.73 -16.14
CA ALA A 45 -10.08 -0.44 -16.08
C ALA A 45 -11.19 -0.51 -15.03
N LEU A 46 -10.82 -0.33 -13.76
CA LEU A 46 -11.71 -0.52 -12.62
C LEU A 46 -12.65 0.68 -12.45
N THR A 47 -13.87 0.42 -11.99
CA THR A 47 -14.85 1.46 -11.63
C THR A 47 -15.20 1.35 -10.16
N CYS A 48 -15.12 2.46 -9.42
CA CYS A 48 -15.47 2.46 -8.01
C CYS A 48 -16.98 2.32 -7.82
N ALA A 49 -17.42 1.30 -7.07
CA ALA A 49 -18.84 1.12 -6.75
C ALA A 49 -19.44 2.31 -5.97
N SER A 50 -18.65 2.97 -5.11
CA SER A 50 -19.14 4.05 -4.24
C SER A 50 -19.24 5.41 -4.93
N CYS A 51 -18.25 5.80 -5.74
CA CYS A 51 -18.21 7.13 -6.37
C CYS A 51 -18.16 7.13 -7.90
N GLN A 52 -18.22 5.96 -8.53
CA GLN A 52 -18.28 5.77 -9.98
C GLN A 52 -17.07 6.31 -10.76
N VAL A 53 -15.99 6.67 -10.09
CA VAL A 53 -14.74 7.04 -10.76
C VAL A 53 -14.06 5.81 -11.33
N CYS A 54 -13.56 5.92 -12.55
CA CYS A 54 -12.75 4.92 -13.22
C CYS A 54 -11.27 5.14 -12.88
N PHE A 55 -10.54 4.07 -12.61
CA PHE A 55 -9.12 4.11 -12.29
C PHE A 55 -8.39 2.88 -12.80
N CYS A 56 -7.08 3.03 -12.97
CA CYS A 56 -6.24 1.95 -13.49
C CYS A 56 -5.99 0.88 -12.42
N GLY A 57 -6.34 -0.37 -12.68
CA GLY A 57 -6.08 -1.51 -11.80
C GLY A 57 -4.60 -1.85 -11.61
N PHE A 58 -3.69 -1.32 -12.44
CA PHE A 58 -2.25 -1.50 -12.22
C PHE A 58 -1.69 -0.47 -11.22
N CYS A 59 -1.83 0.83 -11.50
CA CYS A 59 -1.20 1.90 -10.71
C CYS A 59 -2.15 2.60 -9.73
N LEU A 60 -3.46 2.39 -9.85
CA LEU A 60 -4.56 3.11 -9.19
C LEU A 60 -4.61 4.61 -9.47
N LEU A 61 -4.15 5.05 -10.65
CA LEU A 61 -4.38 6.42 -11.09
C LEU A 61 -5.87 6.66 -11.30
N ASN A 62 -6.40 7.74 -10.72
CA ASN A 62 -7.74 8.25 -11.01
C ASN A 62 -7.82 8.73 -12.47
N CYS A 63 -8.70 8.13 -13.27
CA CYS A 63 -8.87 8.43 -14.69
C CYS A 63 -10.20 9.13 -15.00
N GLY A 64 -11.00 9.49 -13.99
CA GLY A 64 -12.29 10.14 -14.19
C GLY A 64 -13.34 9.16 -14.72
N ALA A 65 -13.78 9.33 -15.97
CA ALA A 65 -14.89 8.57 -16.54
C ALA A 65 -14.47 7.27 -17.27
N ASP A 66 -13.22 7.15 -17.69
CA ASP A 66 -12.72 5.98 -18.42
C ASP A 66 -11.23 5.75 -18.16
N ALA A 67 -10.87 4.56 -17.68
CA ALA A 67 -9.49 4.19 -17.40
C ALA A 67 -8.83 3.40 -18.54
N HIS A 68 -9.58 2.91 -19.53
CA HIS A 68 -9.03 2.08 -20.61
C HIS A 68 -7.86 2.76 -21.34
N PRO A 69 -7.93 4.05 -21.74
CA PRO A 69 -6.83 4.70 -22.42
C PRO A 69 -5.53 4.67 -21.60
N HIS A 70 -5.63 4.87 -20.28
CA HIS A 70 -4.48 4.80 -19.40
C HIS A 70 -3.96 3.36 -19.24
N VAL A 71 -4.85 2.38 -19.07
CA VAL A 71 -4.45 0.97 -18.86
C VAL A 71 -3.54 0.47 -19.98
N GLN A 72 -3.83 0.83 -21.22
CA GLN A 72 -3.01 0.46 -22.37
C GLN A 72 -1.60 1.06 -22.33
N ILE A 73 -1.46 2.30 -21.87
CA ILE A 73 -0.16 3.00 -21.83
C ILE A 73 0.53 2.91 -20.48
N CYS A 74 -0.11 2.31 -19.47
CA CYS A 74 0.42 2.22 -18.12
C CYS A 74 1.80 1.55 -18.15
N SER A 75 2.76 2.15 -17.44
CA SER A 75 4.14 1.64 -17.34
C SER A 75 4.20 0.27 -16.67
N LEU A 76 3.26 0.00 -15.76
CA LEU A 76 3.13 -1.28 -15.06
C LEU A 76 2.40 -2.35 -15.90
N ASN A 77 1.77 -1.97 -17.02
CA ASN A 77 1.15 -2.91 -17.94
C ASN A 77 2.15 -3.33 -19.03
N GLN A 78 2.83 -4.45 -18.79
CA GLN A 78 3.78 -5.03 -19.75
C GLN A 78 3.08 -5.63 -20.97
N SER A 79 1.87 -6.16 -20.80
CA SER A 79 1.12 -6.84 -21.86
C SER A 79 0.40 -5.90 -22.82
N LYS A 80 0.16 -4.65 -22.40
CA LYS A 80 -0.70 -3.66 -23.09
C LYS A 80 -2.16 -4.11 -23.28
N SER A 81 -2.55 -5.23 -22.66
CA SER A 81 -3.93 -5.73 -22.61
C SER A 81 -4.75 -4.97 -21.56
N TYR A 82 -6.05 -4.84 -21.80
CA TYR A 82 -6.99 -4.39 -20.76
C TYR A 82 -7.26 -5.46 -19.72
N PHE A 83 -7.10 -6.73 -20.10
CA PHE A 83 -7.37 -7.86 -19.24
C PHE A 83 -6.08 -8.46 -18.69
N ALA A 84 -6.10 -8.80 -17.40
CA ALA A 84 -5.02 -9.51 -16.73
C ALA A 84 -5.57 -10.59 -15.80
N PRO A 85 -4.85 -11.71 -15.60
CA PRO A 85 -5.19 -12.66 -14.54
C PRO A 85 -5.09 -12.02 -13.16
N PHE A 86 -5.87 -12.52 -12.20
CA PHE A 86 -5.82 -12.05 -10.80
C PHE A 86 -4.41 -12.12 -10.20
N SER A 87 -3.63 -13.15 -10.53
CA SER A 87 -2.24 -13.28 -10.06
C SER A 87 -1.34 -12.13 -10.53
N VAL A 88 -1.56 -11.58 -11.73
CA VAL A 88 -0.83 -10.41 -12.23
C VAL A 88 -1.26 -9.15 -11.48
N PHE A 89 -2.56 -8.99 -11.24
CA PHE A 89 -3.08 -7.91 -10.42
C PHE A 89 -2.46 -7.95 -9.01
N GLU A 90 -2.51 -9.10 -8.33
CA GLU A 90 -1.92 -9.29 -7.01
C GLU A 90 -0.43 -8.97 -6.98
N GLN A 91 0.34 -9.49 -7.94
CA GLN A 91 1.78 -9.23 -8.01
C GLN A 91 2.09 -7.74 -8.14
N VAL A 92 1.39 -7.03 -9.03
CA VAL A 92 1.58 -5.59 -9.21
C VAL A 92 1.19 -4.83 -7.95
N GLN A 93 0.09 -5.21 -7.29
CA GLN A 93 -0.34 -4.56 -6.04
C GLN A 93 0.58 -4.88 -4.85
N GLN A 94 1.21 -6.05 -4.80
CA GLN A 94 2.22 -6.40 -3.80
C GLN A 94 3.43 -5.46 -3.91
N VAL A 95 3.99 -5.32 -5.11
CA VAL A 95 5.14 -4.43 -5.36
C VAL A 95 4.78 -2.99 -5.00
N ARG A 96 3.65 -2.48 -5.52
CA ARG A 96 3.22 -1.10 -5.29
C ARG A 96 2.99 -0.78 -3.80
N ARG A 97 2.34 -1.70 -3.06
CA ARG A 97 2.16 -1.54 -1.60
C ARG A 97 3.49 -1.57 -0.86
N GLY A 98 4.38 -2.50 -1.22
CA GLY A 98 5.73 -2.57 -0.66
C GLY A 98 6.50 -1.26 -0.81
N GLU A 99 6.56 -0.71 -2.03
CA GLU A 99 7.21 0.57 -2.32
C GLU A 99 6.62 1.72 -1.48
N LYS A 100 5.28 1.80 -1.39
CA LYS A 100 4.61 2.84 -0.61
C LYS A 100 4.92 2.73 0.89
N ILE A 101 4.96 1.52 1.43
CA ILE A 101 5.28 1.27 2.84
C ILE A 101 6.75 1.62 3.11
N ILE A 102 7.68 1.23 2.23
CA ILE A 102 9.10 1.61 2.36
C ILE A 102 9.25 3.13 2.35
N GLN A 103 8.59 3.83 1.42
CA GLN A 103 8.60 5.29 1.37
C GLN A 103 8.06 5.91 2.67
N TYR A 104 6.98 5.37 3.22
CA TYR A 104 6.42 5.84 4.49
C TYR A 104 7.36 5.59 5.68
N LEU A 105 7.91 4.38 5.79
CA LEU A 105 8.85 4.02 6.86
C LEU A 105 10.08 4.93 6.88
N LYS A 106 10.60 5.30 5.70
CA LYS A 106 11.72 6.25 5.58
C LYS A 106 11.41 7.66 6.11
N GLN A 107 10.13 8.04 6.21
CA GLN A 107 9.73 9.34 6.79
C GLN A 107 9.76 9.33 8.34
N ILE A 108 9.81 8.15 8.97
CA ILE A 108 9.92 8.02 10.42
C ILE A 108 11.37 8.27 10.82
N SER A 109 11.67 9.42 11.43
CA SER A 109 13.06 9.82 11.74
C SER A 109 13.73 8.95 12.81
N ASN A 110 12.97 8.41 13.75
CA ASN A 110 13.50 7.52 14.78
C ASN A 110 13.67 6.10 14.22
N VAL A 111 14.92 5.67 14.03
CA VAL A 111 15.26 4.36 13.46
C VAL A 111 14.76 3.19 14.32
N GLU A 112 14.78 3.31 15.64
CA GLU A 112 14.24 2.27 16.52
C GLU A 112 12.73 2.12 16.33
N VAL A 113 11.99 3.24 16.32
CA VAL A 113 10.55 3.22 16.06
C VAL A 113 10.27 2.64 14.67
N ARG A 114 11.04 3.03 13.65
CA ARG A 114 10.92 2.51 12.29
C ARG A 114 11.05 0.99 12.23
N ILE A 115 12.04 0.42 12.92
CA ILE A 115 12.27 -1.03 12.99
C ILE A 115 11.12 -1.73 13.75
N GLU A 116 10.70 -1.18 14.89
CA GLU A 116 9.62 -1.78 15.68
C GLU A 116 8.27 -1.70 14.97
N VAL A 117 8.00 -0.64 14.21
CA VAL A 117 6.81 -0.54 13.35
C VAL A 117 6.82 -1.62 12.26
N LEU A 118 7.97 -1.84 11.60
CA LEU A 118 8.08 -2.89 10.59
C LEU A 118 7.81 -4.28 11.20
N LYS A 119 8.38 -4.58 12.37
CA LYS A 119 8.09 -5.82 13.12
C LYS A 119 6.61 -5.93 13.47
N ALA A 120 5.99 -4.84 13.94
CA ALA A 120 4.58 -4.83 14.32
C ALA A 120 3.61 -5.04 13.13
N CYS A 121 4.09 -4.86 11.89
CA CYS A 121 3.34 -5.10 10.65
C CYS A 121 3.66 -6.46 10.00
N GLU A 122 4.59 -7.26 10.55
CA GLU A 122 5.13 -8.45 9.88
C GLU A 122 4.06 -9.47 9.48
N ARG A 123 3.07 -9.71 10.35
CA ARG A 123 1.96 -10.62 10.04
C ARG A 123 1.12 -10.11 8.87
N ASP A 124 0.73 -8.83 8.90
CA ASP A 124 -0.10 -8.23 7.85
C ASP A 124 0.62 -8.22 6.49
N LEU A 125 1.92 -7.94 6.49
CA LEU A 125 2.77 -8.01 5.29
C LEU A 125 2.87 -9.43 4.74
N LYS A 126 3.06 -10.42 5.61
CA LYS A 126 3.14 -11.84 5.25
C LYS A 126 1.84 -12.36 4.65
N ASP A 127 0.70 -12.03 5.25
CA ASP A 127 -0.62 -12.44 4.76
C ASP A 127 -0.91 -11.91 3.35
N LEU A 128 -0.27 -10.80 2.97
CA LEU A 128 -0.38 -10.17 1.66
C LEU A 128 0.78 -10.51 0.71
N ASN A 129 1.70 -11.39 1.10
CA ASN A 129 2.92 -11.73 0.37
C ASN A 129 3.80 -10.51 0.01
N ILE A 130 3.87 -9.51 0.89
CA ILE A 130 4.74 -8.35 0.75
C ILE A 130 6.03 -8.60 1.54
N VAL A 131 7.16 -8.52 0.85
CA VAL A 131 8.48 -8.67 1.45
C VAL A 131 9.18 -7.31 1.47
N ILE A 132 9.60 -6.87 2.66
CA ILE A 132 10.39 -5.64 2.86
C ILE A 132 11.67 -6.03 3.59
N ASP A 133 12.82 -5.69 3.03
CA ASP A 133 14.10 -5.95 3.66
C ASP A 133 14.38 -4.88 4.72
N GLN A 134 14.75 -5.29 5.93
CA GLN A 134 15.11 -4.36 7.01
C GLN A 134 16.24 -3.39 6.58
N ARG A 135 17.15 -3.82 5.70
CA ARG A 135 18.23 -2.98 5.17
C ARG A 135 17.71 -1.78 4.37
N GLU A 136 16.58 -1.93 3.67
CA GLU A 136 15.97 -0.86 2.88
C GLU A 136 15.39 0.25 3.75
N VAL A 137 15.01 -0.08 4.98
CA VAL A 137 14.45 0.87 5.95
C VAL A 137 15.49 1.42 6.92
N GLN A 138 16.64 0.78 7.09
CA GLN A 138 17.72 1.27 7.96
C GLN A 138 18.57 2.39 7.32
N ALA A 139 18.66 2.44 5.99
CA ALA A 139 19.64 3.26 5.26
C ALA A 139 19.29 4.75 5.08
N CYS A 140 18.59 5.39 6.03
CA CYS A 140 18.23 6.82 5.96
C CYS A 140 18.42 7.49 7.31
#